data_AF-A0A5P8U0Z1-F1
#
_entry.id   AF-A0A5P8U0Z1-F1
#
_cell.length_a   1.000
_cell.length_b   1.000
_cell.length_c   1.000
_cell.angle_alpha   90.00
_cell.angle_beta   90.00
_cell.angle_gamma   90.00
#
_symmetry.space_group_name_H-M   'P 1'
#
loop_
_entity.id
_entity.type
_entity.pdbx_description
1 polymer ?
#
loop_
_entity_poly.entity_id
_entity_poly.type
_entity_poly.pdbx_seq_one_letter_code
_entity_poly.pdbx_strand_id
1 'polypeptide(L)'
;GNQDGVGGVYNFVTKRGLCAGAHAKISWTQVETGSAITWKYPSCILMGDHSIGEFYSVAVTKHKQQADTGTKMIHLGKNTKSRIVAKGIAAGGSNNSYRGLVKIASGATHATNFSQCDSLLIGNDWGAPTFPYIEVKNPTGKVAHEATTS
;
A
#
# COMPACT_ATOMS: atom_id res chain seq x y z
N GLY A 1 -14.65 17.05 -2.22
CA GLY A 1 -15.31 18.35 -1.99
C GLY A 1 -15.17 19.22 -3.20
N ASN A 2 -15.57 20.48 -3.07
CA ASN A 2 -15.24 21.51 -4.04
C ASN A 2 -13.73 21.85 -3.97
N GLN A 3 -13.30 22.80 -4.81
CA GLN A 3 -11.91 23.27 -4.89
C GLN A 3 -11.37 23.84 -3.57
N ASP A 4 -12.24 24.36 -2.71
CA ASP A 4 -11.89 24.95 -1.40
C ASP A 4 -11.87 23.90 -0.28
N GLY A 5 -12.13 22.63 -0.59
CA GLY A 5 -12.16 21.54 0.38
C GLY A 5 -13.48 21.39 1.14
N VAL A 6 -14.53 22.14 0.76
CA VAL A 6 -15.86 22.05 1.37
C VAL A 6 -16.62 20.85 0.81
N GLY A 7 -17.15 20.01 1.71
CA GLY A 7 -17.93 18.82 1.39
C GLY A 7 -17.11 17.67 0.77
N GLY A 8 -17.82 16.66 0.24
CA GLY A 8 -17.23 15.45 -0.33
C GLY A 8 -17.28 14.23 0.60
N VAL A 9 -16.76 13.12 0.11
CA VAL A 9 -16.87 11.82 0.79
C VAL A 9 -15.63 11.53 1.62
N TYR A 10 -15.85 10.98 2.82
CA TYR A 10 -14.82 10.37 3.65
C TYR A 10 -14.79 8.85 3.41
N ASN A 11 -13.69 8.37 2.82
CA ASN A 11 -13.54 6.99 2.40
C ASN A 11 -12.64 6.23 3.37
N PHE A 12 -13.22 5.84 4.51
CA PHE A 12 -12.54 5.09 5.57
C PHE A 12 -12.92 3.62 5.47
N VAL A 13 -12.02 2.79 4.93
CA VAL A 13 -12.35 1.40 4.62
C VAL A 13 -11.27 0.45 5.13
N THR A 14 -11.72 -0.62 5.76
CA THR A 14 -10.88 -1.77 6.13
C THR A 14 -11.17 -2.94 5.20
N LYS A 15 -10.19 -3.34 4.39
CA LYS A 15 -10.23 -4.56 3.58
C LYS A 15 -9.12 -5.51 4.04
N ARG A 16 -9.42 -6.79 4.18
CA ARG A 16 -8.46 -7.80 4.61
C ARG A 16 -8.72 -9.12 3.90
N GLY A 17 -7.66 -9.67 3.31
CA GLY A 17 -7.65 -10.98 2.69
C GLY A 17 -6.80 -11.96 3.51
N LEU A 18 -7.28 -13.19 3.65
CA LEU A 18 -6.57 -14.27 4.32
C LEU A 18 -6.24 -15.37 3.30
N CYS A 19 -4.96 -15.52 2.98
CA CYS A 19 -4.46 -16.67 2.22
C CYS A 19 -4.26 -17.84 3.20
N ALA A 20 -5.34 -18.52 3.56
CA ALA A 20 -5.33 -19.62 4.54
C ALA A 20 -4.67 -20.90 3.98
N GLY A 21 -4.97 -21.25 2.74
CA GLY A 21 -4.48 -22.47 2.10
C GLY A 21 -3.06 -22.36 1.57
N ALA A 22 -2.37 -23.48 1.47
CA ALA A 22 -1.11 -23.56 0.73
C ALA A 22 -1.32 -23.08 -0.72
N HIS A 23 -0.36 -22.34 -1.27
CA HIS A 23 -0.41 -21.75 -2.60
C HIS A 23 -1.58 -20.77 -2.85
N ALA A 24 -2.32 -20.35 -1.81
CA ALA A 24 -3.39 -19.38 -1.96
C ALA A 24 -2.84 -18.02 -2.43
N LYS A 25 -3.58 -17.36 -3.32
CA LYS A 25 -3.21 -16.07 -3.90
C LYS A 25 -4.31 -15.04 -3.71
N ILE A 26 -3.95 -13.84 -3.29
CA ILE A 26 -4.81 -12.66 -3.27
C ILE A 26 -4.11 -11.53 -4.01
N SER A 27 -4.84 -10.87 -4.91
CA SER A 27 -4.36 -9.72 -5.67
C SER A 27 -5.34 -8.57 -5.50
N TRP A 28 -4.90 -7.48 -4.88
CA TRP A 28 -5.66 -6.26 -4.76
C TRP A 28 -5.30 -5.33 -5.92
N THR A 29 -6.32 -4.82 -6.61
CA THR A 29 -6.16 -3.78 -7.62
C THR A 29 -7.14 -2.66 -7.32
N GLN A 30 -6.64 -1.43 -7.22
CA GLN A 30 -7.48 -0.28 -6.91
C GLN A 30 -7.07 0.98 -7.68
N VAL A 31 -8.07 1.82 -7.96
CA VAL A 31 -7.92 3.18 -8.47
C VAL A 31 -8.76 4.07 -7.59
N GLU A 32 -8.12 5.07 -6.98
CA GLU A 32 -8.75 5.95 -5.98
C GLU A 32 -8.75 7.39 -6.47
N THR A 33 -9.93 8.02 -6.45
CA THR A 33 -10.14 9.41 -6.87
C THR A 33 -11.39 10.00 -6.21
N GLY A 34 -11.43 11.33 -6.08
CA GLY A 34 -12.66 12.08 -5.81
C GLY A 34 -13.08 12.24 -4.34
N SER A 35 -12.57 11.43 -3.42
CA SER A 35 -12.85 11.57 -1.99
C SER A 35 -12.19 12.82 -1.40
N ALA A 36 -12.82 13.46 -0.42
CA ALA A 36 -12.20 14.56 0.31
C ALA A 36 -11.04 14.05 1.18
N ILE A 37 -11.29 12.94 1.89
CA ILE A 37 -10.28 12.21 2.65
C ILE A 37 -10.42 10.72 2.32
N THR A 38 -9.30 10.07 1.98
CA THR A 38 -9.23 8.62 1.81
C THR A 38 -8.30 8.03 2.85
N TRP A 39 -8.76 6.99 3.56
CA TRP A 39 -7.94 6.27 4.51
C TRP A 39 -8.14 4.77 4.38
N LYS A 40 -7.18 4.08 3.75
CA LYS A 40 -7.34 2.66 3.40
C LYS A 40 -6.05 1.87 3.40
N TYR A 41 -6.14 0.66 3.97
CA TYR A 41 -5.04 -0.30 4.04
C TYR A 41 -5.48 -1.73 3.70
N PRO A 42 -5.84 -2.04 2.43
CA PRO A 42 -6.07 -3.42 2.03
C PRO A 42 -4.91 -4.31 2.43
N SER A 43 -5.20 -5.38 3.15
CA SER A 43 -4.19 -6.21 3.80
C SER A 43 -4.23 -7.64 3.27
N CYS A 44 -3.07 -8.30 3.19
CA CYS A 44 -2.96 -9.74 2.94
C CYS A 44 -2.29 -10.41 4.14
N ILE A 45 -2.97 -11.41 4.71
CA ILE A 45 -2.38 -12.34 5.67
C ILE A 45 -2.01 -13.61 4.91
N LEU A 46 -0.71 -13.82 4.73
CA LEU A 46 -0.10 -14.94 4.01
C LEU A 46 0.17 -16.08 5.00
N MET A 47 -0.88 -16.81 5.34
CA MET A 47 -0.85 -17.88 6.35
C MET A 47 -0.37 -19.20 5.77
N GLY A 48 -0.89 -19.61 4.62
CA GLY A 48 -0.49 -20.85 3.97
C GLY A 48 0.92 -20.76 3.38
N ASP A 49 1.63 -21.88 3.40
CA ASP A 49 2.92 -22.01 2.75
C ASP A 49 2.79 -21.74 1.25
N HIS A 50 3.80 -21.10 0.66
CA HIS A 50 3.82 -20.68 -0.75
C HIS A 50 2.71 -19.70 -1.15
N SER A 51 1.99 -19.10 -0.20
CA SER A 51 0.94 -18.12 -0.52
C SER A 51 1.52 -16.80 -1.07
N ILE A 52 0.70 -16.14 -1.90
CA ILE A 52 1.09 -14.96 -2.68
C ILE A 52 0.14 -13.80 -2.39
N GLY A 53 0.70 -12.64 -2.06
CA GLY A 53 -0.03 -11.39 -1.86
C GLY A 53 0.41 -10.33 -2.84
N GLU A 54 -0.50 -9.79 -3.64
CA GLU A 54 -0.19 -8.71 -4.57
C GLU A 54 -1.07 -7.49 -4.27
N PHE A 55 -0.50 -6.31 -4.45
CA PHE A 55 -1.20 -5.04 -4.31
C PHE A 55 -0.75 -4.07 -5.39
N TYR A 56 -1.71 -3.59 -6.17
CA TYR A 56 -1.54 -2.60 -7.22
C TYR A 56 -2.49 -1.44 -6.95
N SER A 57 -1.96 -0.24 -6.79
CA SER A 57 -2.76 0.93 -6.45
C SER A 57 -2.34 2.15 -7.26
N VAL A 58 -3.34 2.85 -7.78
CA VAL A 58 -3.21 4.23 -8.29
C VAL A 58 -4.08 5.13 -7.43
N ALA A 59 -3.48 6.13 -6.80
CA ALA A 59 -4.21 7.13 -6.01
C ALA A 59 -4.00 8.51 -6.61
N VAL A 60 -5.09 9.20 -6.95
CA VAL A 60 -5.05 10.55 -7.51
C VAL A 60 -5.74 11.51 -6.56
N THR A 61 -5.04 12.59 -6.20
CA THR A 61 -5.57 13.67 -5.37
C THR A 61 -5.42 15.00 -6.09
N LYS A 62 -6.42 15.87 -5.93
CA LYS A 62 -6.43 17.22 -6.49
C LYS A 62 -6.91 18.25 -5.45
N HIS A 63 -6.47 19.49 -5.56
CA HIS A 63 -6.95 20.60 -4.71
C HIS A 63 -6.70 20.31 -3.23
N LYS A 64 -7.68 20.48 -2.36
CA LYS A 64 -7.56 20.23 -0.91
C LYS A 64 -7.81 18.77 -0.51
N GLN A 65 -7.79 17.82 -1.45
CA GLN A 65 -7.96 16.40 -1.15
C GLN A 65 -6.77 15.83 -0.38
N GLN A 66 -7.06 14.86 0.48
CA GLN A 66 -6.08 14.13 1.26
C GLN A 66 -6.26 12.61 1.07
N ALA A 67 -5.18 11.90 0.85
CA ALA A 67 -5.18 10.45 0.80
C ALA A 67 -4.04 9.90 1.67
N ASP A 68 -4.36 9.03 2.62
CA ASP A 68 -3.40 8.12 3.26
C ASP A 68 -3.79 6.70 2.87
N THR A 69 -3.05 6.15 1.91
CA THR A 69 -3.36 4.85 1.31
C THR A 69 -2.14 3.95 1.31
N GLY A 70 -2.37 2.65 1.36
CA GLY A 70 -1.32 1.67 1.13
C GLY A 70 -1.80 0.29 1.50
N THR A 71 -0.89 -0.55 1.99
CA THR A 71 -1.20 -1.97 2.19
C THR A 71 -0.44 -2.56 3.37
N LYS A 72 -0.93 -3.68 3.90
CA LYS A 72 -0.21 -4.46 4.91
C LYS A 72 -0.02 -5.89 4.39
N MET A 73 1.22 -6.28 4.16
CA MET A 73 1.61 -7.65 3.81
C MET A 73 2.16 -8.34 5.04
N ILE A 74 1.45 -9.36 5.53
CA ILE A 74 1.81 -10.10 6.74
C ILE A 74 2.15 -11.53 6.35
N HIS A 75 3.45 -11.86 6.37
CA HIS A 75 3.99 -13.18 6.05
C HIS A 75 4.06 -14.04 7.31
N LEU A 76 3.33 -15.16 7.30
CA LEU A 76 3.32 -16.16 8.38
C LEU A 76 3.82 -17.53 7.88
N GLY A 77 3.36 -17.96 6.69
CA GLY A 77 3.77 -19.21 6.06
C GLY A 77 5.17 -19.17 5.44
N LYS A 78 5.72 -20.35 5.17
CA LYS A 78 7.02 -20.54 4.50
C LYS A 78 6.92 -20.21 3.02
N ASN A 79 8.01 -19.73 2.42
CA ASN A 79 8.13 -19.44 0.99
C ASN A 79 7.05 -18.46 0.46
N THR A 80 6.48 -17.63 1.33
CA THR A 80 5.43 -16.68 0.97
C THR A 80 6.00 -15.50 0.20
N LYS A 81 5.26 -15.01 -0.79
CA LYS A 81 5.72 -13.92 -1.66
C LYS A 81 4.75 -12.76 -1.62
N SER A 82 5.26 -11.53 -1.59
CA SER A 82 4.44 -10.35 -1.81
C SER A 82 5.04 -9.35 -2.79
N ARG A 83 4.16 -8.71 -3.56
CA ARG A 83 4.50 -7.62 -4.47
C ARG A 83 3.59 -6.43 -4.20
N ILE A 84 4.20 -5.27 -3.99
CA ILE A 84 3.49 -4.00 -3.80
C ILE A 84 3.94 -3.05 -4.89
N VAL A 85 2.98 -2.52 -5.66
CA VAL A 85 3.20 -1.44 -6.62
C VAL A 85 2.17 -0.36 -6.33
N ALA A 86 2.64 0.78 -5.84
CA ALA A 86 1.80 1.93 -5.52
C ALA A 86 2.25 3.14 -6.33
N LYS A 87 1.30 3.80 -6.98
CA LYS A 87 1.52 5.03 -7.73
C LYS A 87 0.62 6.13 -7.15
N GLY A 88 1.24 7.14 -6.56
CA GLY A 88 0.57 8.33 -6.05
C GLY A 88 0.68 9.48 -7.04
N ILE A 89 -0.41 10.19 -7.30
CA ILE A 89 -0.42 11.42 -8.08
C ILE A 89 -1.02 12.53 -7.21
N ALA A 90 -0.30 13.64 -7.03
CA ALA A 90 -0.74 14.80 -6.27
C ALA A 90 -0.71 16.06 -7.15
N ALA A 91 -1.78 16.85 -7.11
CA ALA A 91 -1.95 18.04 -7.95
C ALA A 91 -2.77 19.13 -7.24
N GLY A 92 -2.56 20.40 -7.58
CA GLY A 92 -3.48 21.50 -7.25
C GLY A 92 -3.71 21.84 -5.77
N GLY A 93 -3.01 21.20 -4.85
CA GLY A 93 -2.81 21.63 -3.44
C GLY A 93 -2.73 20.43 -2.50
N SER A 94 -2.74 19.22 -3.07
CA SER A 94 -3.23 18.04 -2.40
C SER A 94 -2.12 17.29 -1.68
N ASN A 95 -2.54 16.41 -0.77
CA ASN A 95 -1.63 15.53 -0.06
C ASN A 95 -1.95 14.08 -0.40
N ASN A 96 -0.94 13.35 -0.90
CA ASN A 96 -1.04 11.94 -1.23
C ASN A 96 0.04 11.14 -0.53
N SER A 97 -0.29 10.64 0.64
CA SER A 97 0.62 9.83 1.47
C SER A 97 0.46 8.35 1.13
N TYR A 98 1.59 7.69 0.84
CA TYR A 98 1.65 6.23 0.85
C TYR A 98 2.08 5.73 2.22
N ARG A 99 1.38 4.73 2.78
CA ARG A 99 1.78 4.05 4.02
C ARG A 99 1.65 2.54 3.90
N GLY A 100 2.78 1.85 3.96
CA GLY A 100 2.85 0.40 3.81
C GLY A 100 3.43 -0.30 5.03
N LEU A 101 2.97 -1.51 5.32
CA LEU A 101 3.62 -2.43 6.27
C LEU A 101 3.99 -3.72 5.56
N VAL A 102 5.24 -4.13 5.66
CA VAL A 102 5.71 -5.47 5.33
C VAL A 102 6.21 -6.12 6.61
N LYS A 103 5.56 -7.21 7.00
CA LYS A 103 5.90 -7.98 8.20
C LYS A 103 6.24 -9.41 7.84
N ILE A 104 7.43 -9.85 8.22
CA ILE A 104 7.88 -11.24 8.13
C ILE A 104 7.98 -11.80 9.54
N ALA A 105 7.07 -12.72 9.90
CA ALA A 105 7.07 -13.41 11.18
C ALA A 105 8.25 -14.39 11.30
N SER A 106 8.61 -14.76 12.53
CA SER A 106 9.72 -15.69 12.80
C SER A 106 9.57 -17.06 12.13
N GLY A 107 8.33 -17.54 11.94
CA GLY A 107 8.05 -18.81 11.23
C GLY A 107 8.09 -18.75 9.70
N ALA A 108 8.12 -17.55 9.10
CA ALA A 108 8.00 -17.36 7.66
C ALA A 108 9.37 -17.50 6.95
N THR A 109 9.90 -18.73 6.91
CA THR A 109 11.20 -19.01 6.27
C THR A 109 11.14 -18.75 4.77
N HIS A 110 12.18 -18.16 4.20
CA HIS A 110 12.31 -17.81 2.78
C HIS A 110 11.18 -16.91 2.24
N ALA A 111 10.54 -16.13 3.11
CA ALA A 111 9.55 -15.14 2.68
C ALA A 111 10.22 -14.02 1.89
N THR A 112 9.59 -13.57 0.80
CA THR A 112 10.11 -12.49 -0.04
C THR A 112 9.10 -11.38 -0.27
N ASN A 113 9.54 -10.13 -0.22
CA ASN A 113 8.76 -8.96 -0.59
C ASN A 113 9.53 -8.09 -1.58
N PHE A 114 8.80 -7.56 -2.57
CA PHE A 114 9.23 -6.45 -3.39
C PHE A 114 8.18 -5.34 -3.33
N SER A 115 8.61 -4.13 -2.98
CA SER A 115 7.75 -2.95 -2.89
C SER A 115 8.30 -1.82 -3.74
N GLN A 116 7.46 -1.26 -4.60
CA GLN A 116 7.77 -0.09 -5.43
C GLN A 116 6.71 0.98 -5.20
N CYS A 117 7.14 2.16 -4.78
CA CYS A 117 6.28 3.29 -4.48
C CYS A 117 6.70 4.50 -5.31
N ASP A 118 5.95 4.83 -6.36
CA ASP A 118 6.24 5.96 -7.22
C ASP A 118 5.26 7.10 -6.92
N SER A 119 5.77 8.32 -6.75
CA SER A 119 4.96 9.52 -6.55
C SER A 119 5.21 10.50 -7.69
N LEU A 120 4.14 11.00 -8.30
CA LEU A 120 4.18 12.04 -9.32
C LEU A 120 3.56 13.33 -8.77
N LEU A 121 4.32 14.41 -8.82
CA LEU A 121 3.94 15.73 -8.33
C LEU A 121 3.65 16.67 -9.50
N ILE A 122 2.45 17.25 -9.57
CA ILE A 122 2.05 18.13 -10.68
C ILE A 122 1.92 19.58 -10.21
N GLY A 123 3.05 20.31 -10.24
CA GLY A 123 3.29 21.74 -9.94
C GLY A 123 4.01 22.00 -8.59
N ASN A 124 3.73 23.09 -7.85
CA ASN A 124 4.65 23.56 -6.80
C ASN A 124 4.21 23.45 -5.31
N ASP A 125 2.93 23.18 -4.99
CA ASP A 125 2.40 23.28 -3.60
C ASP A 125 1.82 21.95 -3.06
N TRP A 126 2.58 20.84 -3.07
CA TRP A 126 2.05 19.51 -2.69
C TRP A 126 2.99 18.69 -1.80
N GLY A 127 2.42 17.66 -1.15
CA GLY A 127 3.17 16.65 -0.42
C GLY A 127 2.77 15.24 -0.84
N ALA A 128 3.77 14.42 -1.20
CA ALA A 128 3.58 12.98 -1.45
C ALA A 128 4.54 12.12 -0.59
N PRO A 129 4.42 12.17 0.74
CA PRO A 129 5.33 11.41 1.59
C PRO A 129 5.07 9.90 1.49
N THR A 130 6.14 9.13 1.55
CA THR A 130 6.10 7.66 1.57
C THR A 130 6.56 7.17 2.95
N PHE A 131 5.72 6.41 3.64
CA PHE A 131 5.96 5.89 4.99
C PHE A 131 6.03 4.35 4.98
N PRO A 132 7.20 3.75 4.66
CA PRO A 132 7.36 2.30 4.71
C PRO A 132 7.63 1.82 6.14
N TYR A 133 6.92 0.78 6.56
CA TYR A 133 7.18 0.03 7.79
C TYR A 133 7.64 -1.37 7.41
N ILE A 134 8.83 -1.76 7.87
CA ILE A 134 9.41 -3.06 7.58
C ILE A 134 9.76 -3.74 8.90
N GLU A 135 9.10 -4.85 9.19
CA GLU A 135 9.34 -5.69 10.37
C GLU A 135 9.78 -7.09 9.92
N VAL A 136 11.07 -7.39 9.99
CA VAL A 136 11.60 -8.71 9.60
C VAL A 136 12.12 -9.44 10.83
N LYS A 137 11.43 -10.51 11.22
CA LYS A 137 11.78 -11.35 12.39
C LYS A 137 12.33 -12.73 12.01
N ASN A 138 12.59 -12.97 10.73
CA ASN A 138 13.20 -14.21 10.24
C ASN A 138 14.46 -13.89 9.40
N PRO A 139 15.62 -14.48 9.70
CA PRO A 139 16.89 -14.15 9.02
C PRO A 139 16.94 -14.59 7.54
N THR A 140 16.07 -15.51 7.12
CA THR A 140 15.97 -15.94 5.70
C THR A 140 15.02 -15.07 4.88
N GLY A 141 14.32 -14.13 5.51
CA GLY A 141 13.40 -13.20 4.85
C GLY A 141 14.13 -12.17 3.99
N LYS A 142 13.63 -11.91 2.78
CA LYS A 142 14.18 -10.91 1.86
C LYS A 142 13.14 -9.83 1.59
N VAL A 143 13.48 -8.57 1.85
CA VAL A 143 12.61 -7.41 1.60
C VAL A 143 13.38 -6.39 0.78
N ALA A 144 12.81 -5.96 -0.33
CA ALA A 144 13.29 -4.85 -1.13
C ALA A 144 12.19 -3.77 -1.20
N HIS A 145 12.57 -2.52 -0.94
CA HIS A 145 11.67 -1.37 -1.03
C HIS A 145 12.36 -0.28 -1.83
N GLU A 146 11.69 0.18 -2.89
CA GLU A 146 12.08 1.31 -3.71
C GLU A 146 11.00 2.37 -3.67
N ALA A 147 11.41 3.63 -3.56
CA ALA A 147 10.54 4.77 -3.64
C ALA A 147 11.14 5.84 -4.55
N THR A 148 10.34 6.34 -5.49
CA THR A 148 10.76 7.37 -6.45
C THR A 148 9.75 8.51 -6.43
N THR A 149 10.24 9.75 -6.51
CA THR A 149 9.41 10.94 -6.70
C THR A 149 9.78 11.57 -8.05
N SER A 150 8.78 11.99 -8.81
CA SER A 150 8.90 12.57 -10.15
C SER A 150 8.02 13.80 -10.32
#